data_AF-A0A6P0U4P4-F1
#
_entry.id   AF-A0A6P0U4P4-F1
#
_cell.length_a   1.000
_cell.length_b   1.000
_cell.length_c   1.000
_cell.angle_alpha   90.00
_cell.angle_beta   90.00
_cell.angle_gamma   90.00
#
_symmetry.space_group_name_H-M   'P 1'
#
loop_
_entity.id
_entity.type
_entity.pdbx_description
1 polymer ?
#
loop_
_entity_poly.entity_id
_entity_poly.type
_entity_poly.pdbx_seq_one_letter_code
_entity_poly.pdbx_strand_id
1 'polypeptide(L)' 'MDEIIIVEYNPDWKFMFQQEATHIRELLGESLIHRIEHFGSTSVPGLAAKPIIDLLIEVSSLEEAKQIAIPHLLEN' A
#
# COMPACT_ATOMS: atom_id res chain seq x y z
N MET A 1 13.19 -20.25 7.84
CA MET A 1 11.75 -20.30 7.52
C MET A 1 11.17 -19.13 8.25
N ASP A 2 10.71 -18.10 7.53
CA ASP A 2 10.15 -16.92 8.18
C ASP A 2 8.87 -17.32 8.91
N GLU A 3 8.75 -16.89 10.17
CA GLU A 3 7.59 -17.18 10.99
C GLU A 3 6.39 -16.40 10.47
N ILE A 4 5.27 -17.09 10.23
CA ILE A 4 4.02 -16.45 9.80
C ILE A 4 3.26 -16.02 11.05
N ILE A 5 3.31 -14.71 11.34
CA ILE A 5 2.56 -14.10 12.44
C ILE A 5 1.23 -13.58 11.90
N ILE A 6 0.13 -14.01 12.53
CA ILE A 6 -1.23 -13.50 12.32
C ILE A 6 -1.67 -12.82 13.60
N VAL A 7 -2.23 -11.62 13.50
CA VAL A 7 -2.72 -10.82 14.62
C VAL A 7 -4.20 -10.47 14.42
N GLU A 8 -4.90 -10.22 15.52
CA GLU A 8 -6.24 -9.65 15.49
C GLU A 8 -6.27 -8.32 14.75
N TYR A 9 -7.46 -7.96 14.22
CA TYR A 9 -7.63 -6.71 13.50
C TYR A 9 -7.14 -5.51 14.31
N ASN A 10 -6.24 -4.73 13.72
CA ASN A 10 -5.80 -3.46 14.30
C ASN A 10 -6.49 -2.29 13.56
N PRO A 11 -7.28 -1.44 14.25
CA PRO A 11 -7.91 -0.27 13.64
C PRO A 11 -6.89 0.72 13.06
N ASP A 12 -5.64 0.69 13.53
CA ASP A 12 -4.58 1.57 13.03
C ASP A 12 -4.15 1.26 11.60
N TRP A 13 -4.46 0.07 11.07
CA TRP A 13 -4.18 -0.30 9.68
C TRP A 13 -4.78 0.69 8.68
N LYS A 14 -5.93 1.30 9.02
CA LYS A 14 -6.52 2.36 8.20
C LYS A 14 -5.63 3.61 8.13
N PHE A 15 -5.04 4.02 9.25
CA PHE A 15 -4.14 5.18 9.30
C PHE A 15 -2.80 4.87 8.64
N MET A 16 -2.28 3.65 8.79
CA MET A 16 -1.06 3.21 8.11
C MET A 16 -1.25 3.22 6.59
N PHE A 17 -2.38 2.69 6.09
CA PHE A 17 -2.75 2.81 4.68
C PHE A 17 -2.80 4.27 4.22
N GLN A 18 -3.43 5.16 4.98
CA GLN A 18 -3.55 6.57 4.59
C GLN A 18 -2.18 7.27 4.50
N GLN A 19 -1.28 6.98 5.43
CA GLN A 19 0.09 7.50 5.40
C GLN A 19 0.83 7.03 4.15
N GLU A 20 0.82 5.72 3.88
CA GLU A 20 1.50 5.16 2.71
C GLU A 20 0.87 5.65 1.40
N ALA A 21 -0.46 5.73 1.33
CA ALA A 21 -1.16 6.27 0.17
C ALA A 21 -0.86 7.75 -0.07
N THR A 22 -0.49 8.50 0.96
CA THR A 22 -0.04 9.89 0.81
C THR A 22 1.39 9.92 0.26
N HIS A 23 2.28 9.11 0.82
CA HIS A 23 3.66 8.98 0.34
C HIS A 23 3.73 8.59 -1.15
N ILE A 24 2.94 7.60 -1.57
CA ILE A 24 2.86 7.17 -2.96
C ILE A 24 2.31 8.27 -3.89
N ARG A 25 1.36 9.09 -3.44
CA ARG A 25 0.86 10.23 -4.23
C ARG A 25 1.94 11.27 -4.46
N GLU A 26 2.71 11.59 -3.43
CA GLU A 26 3.82 12.53 -3.53
C GLU A 26 4.92 12.00 -4.46
N LEU A 27 5.17 10.69 -4.42
CA LEU A 27 6.19 10.03 -5.25
C LEU A 27 5.80 9.96 -6.73
N LEU A 28 4.60 9.46 -7.06
CA LEU A 28 4.16 9.23 -8.45
C LEU A 28 3.57 10.47 -9.11
N GLY A 29 3.09 11.44 -8.31
CA GLY A 29 2.39 12.62 -8.79
C GLY A 29 0.91 12.35 -9.13
N GLU A 30 0.07 13.35 -8.87
CA GLU A 30 -1.39 13.27 -9.05
C GLU A 30 -1.84 13.01 -10.50
N SER A 31 -1.03 13.38 -11.49
CA SER A 31 -1.38 13.17 -12.91
C SER A 31 -1.26 11.70 -13.35
N LEU A 32 -0.46 10.90 -12.65
CA LEU A 32 -0.20 9.50 -12.99
C LEU A 32 -1.17 8.56 -12.29
N ILE A 33 -1.73 8.96 -11.14
CA ILE A 33 -2.63 8.15 -10.32
C ILE A 33 -4.09 8.44 -10.66
N HIS A 34 -4.86 7.39 -10.94
CA HIS A 34 -6.32 7.46 -11.00
C HIS A 34 -6.96 7.14 -9.65
N ARG A 35 -6.40 6.15 -8.94
CA ARG A 35 -6.99 5.65 -7.69
C ARG A 35 -5.96 4.93 -6.83
N ILE A 36 -6.15 4.99 -5.51
CA ILE A 36 -5.42 4.17 -4.53
C ILE A 36 -6.43 3.54 -3.58
N GLU A 37 -6.31 2.24 -3.35
CA GLU A 37 -7.15 1.45 -2.43
C GLU A 37 -6.34 0.71 -1.39
N HIS A 38 -6.94 0.55 -0.20
CA HIS A 38 -6.47 -0.39 0.81
C HIS A 38 -6.94 -1.79 0.41
N PHE A 39 -6.01 -2.63 0.00
CA PHE A 39 -6.28 -3.99 -0.46
C PHE A 39 -5.88 -5.02 0.61
N GLY A 40 -6.26 -6.28 0.40
CA GLY A 40 -5.87 -7.39 1.27
C GLY A 40 -6.64 -7.46 2.59
N SER A 41 -6.29 -8.44 3.43
CA SER A 41 -7.04 -8.74 4.66
C SER A 41 -7.02 -7.60 5.70
N THR A 42 -5.96 -6.78 5.70
CA THR A 42 -5.85 -5.64 6.64
C THR A 42 -6.83 -4.51 6.32
N SER A 43 -7.47 -4.52 5.15
CA SER A 43 -8.53 -3.56 4.80
C SER A 43 -9.92 -3.96 5.31
N VAL A 44 -10.08 -5.16 5.87
CA VAL A 44 -11.36 -5.71 6.34
C VAL A 44 -11.46 -5.58 7.87
N PRO A 45 -12.32 -4.68 8.39
CA PRO A 45 -12.52 -4.53 9.83
C PRO A 45 -12.93 -5.84 10.50
N GLY A 46 -12.25 -6.18 11.60
CA GLY A 46 -12.51 -7.38 12.39
C GLY A 46 -11.89 -8.67 11.84
N LEU A 47 -11.15 -8.63 10.73
CA LEU A 47 -10.45 -9.79 10.19
C LEU A 47 -9.02 -9.88 10.73
N ALA A 48 -8.68 -11.01 11.35
CA ALA A 48 -7.30 -11.33 11.72
C ALA A 48 -6.43 -11.53 10.47
N ALA A 49 -5.23 -10.96 10.46
CA ALA A 49 -4.37 -10.93 9.28
C ALA A 49 -2.88 -10.88 9.65
N LYS A 50 -2.03 -11.15 8.67
CA LYS A 50 -0.61 -10.77 8.76
C LYS A 50 -0.54 -9.24 8.76
N PRO A 51 0.25 -8.59 9.63
CA PRO A 51 0.27 -7.12 9.76
C PRO A 51 1.05 -6.45 8.62
N ILE A 52 0.58 -6.64 7.39
CA ILE A 52 1.10 -6.04 6.15
C ILE A 52 -0.02 -5.23 5.51
N ILE A 53 0.28 -3.99 5.13
CA ILE A 53 -0.64 -3.11 4.43
C ILE A 53 -0.43 -3.29 2.93
N ASP A 54 -1.46 -3.74 2.22
CA ASP A 54 -1.42 -3.85 0.76
C ASP A 54 -2.09 -2.61 0.13
N LEU A 55 -1.42 -2.01 -0.84
CA LEU A 55 -1.94 -0.90 -1.64
C LEU A 55 -2.19 -1.37 -3.07
N LEU A 56 -3.38 -1.11 -3.58
CA LEU A 56 -3.68 -1.25 -5.01
C LEU A 56 -3.78 0.14 -5.65
N ILE A 57 -2.97 0.37 -6.68
CA ILE A 57 -2.83 1.68 -7.32
C ILE A 57 -3.22 1.53 -8.80
N GLU A 58 -4.21 2.30 -9.23
CA GLU A 58 -4.57 2.45 -10.63
C GLU A 58 -3.81 3.65 -11.20
N VAL A 59 -3.07 3.42 -12.30
CA VAL A 59 -2.22 4.44 -12.94
C VAL A 59 -2.52 4.54 -14.42
N SER A 60 -2.29 5.73 -14.99
CA SER A 60 -2.46 5.96 -16.43
C SER A 60 -1.36 5.31 -17.28
N SER A 61 -0.19 5.03 -16.69
CA SER A 61 0.94 4.33 -17.33
C SER A 61 1.68 3.45 -16.32
N LEU A 62 1.62 2.13 -16.50
CA LEU A 62 2.35 1.19 -15.65
C LEU A 62 3.87 1.31 -15.82
N GLU A 63 4.33 1.61 -17.04
CA GLU A 63 5.76 1.72 -17.33
C GLU A 63 6.37 2.94 -16.63
N GLU A 64 5.69 4.10 -16.72
CA GLU A 64 6.11 5.33 -16.04
C GLU A 64 6.08 5.16 -14.51
N ALA A 65 5.00 4.54 -13.99
CA ALA A 65 4.89 4.26 -12.56
C ALA A 65 6.03 3.35 -12.06
N LYS A 66 6.42 2.32 -12.83
CA LYS A 66 7.55 1.45 -12.49
C LYS A 66 8.88 2.19 -12.48
N GLN A 67 9.13 3.04 -13.48
CA GLN A 67 10.38 3.81 -13.59
C GLN A 67 10.56 4.76 -12.39
N ILE A 68 9.47 5.37 -11.92
CA ILE A 68 9.49 6.26 -10.76
C ILE A 68 9.53 5.46 -9.46
N ALA A 69 8.63 4.49 -9.27
CA ALA A 69 8.46 3.84 -7.96
C ALA A 69 9.54 2.81 -7.63
N ILE A 70 9.98 1.96 -8.57
CA ILE A 70 10.88 0.83 -8.26
C ILE A 70 12.19 1.31 -7.61
N PRO A 71 12.89 2.34 -8.11
CA PRO A 71 14.12 2.82 -7.47
C PRO A 71 13.89 3.24 -6.01
N HIS A 72 12.76 3.89 -5.71
CA HIS A 72 12.47 4.43 -4.39
C HIS A 72 11.90 3.37 -3.42
N LEU A 73 11.20 2.35 -3.93
CA LEU A 73 10.62 1.28 -3.12
C LEU A 73 11.62 0.17 -2.76
N LEU A 74 12.74 0.05 -3.48
CA LEU A 74 13.79 -0.94 -3.20
C LEU A 74 14.87 -0.41 -2.23
N GLU A 75 14.83 0.87 -1.88
CA GLU A 75 15.78 1.53 -0.98
C GLU A 75 15.28 1.66 0.47
N ASN A 76 14.02 1.27 0.74
CA ASN A 76 13.39 1.29 2.07
C ASN A 76 13.30 -0.09 2.72
#